data_AF-A0A956DLD7-F1
#
_entry.id   AF-A0A956DLD7-F1
#
_cell.length_a   1.000
_cell.length_b   1.000
_cell.length_c   1.000
_cell.angle_alpha   90.00
_cell.angle_beta   90.00
_cell.angle_gamma   90.00
#
_symmetry.space_group_name_H-M   'P 1'
#
loop_
_entity.id
_entity.type
_entity.pdbx_description
1 polymer ?
#
loop_
_entity_poly.entity_id
_entity_poly.type
_entity_poly.pdbx_seq_one_letter_code
_entity_poly.pdbx_strand_id
1 'polypeptide(L)'
;MSPSTDSNDAIEMMQRVRIRHLLVVEDDELVGVVTDHDLRKADGVVRDVMATQLLTATPDMHAAQAARVMVENKINCLPVLKDDKVVGILTSSDLLAALVDLVDADYESELD
;
A
#
# COMPACT_ATOMS: atom_id res chain seq x y z
N MET A 1 -8.77 1.44 7.89
CA MET A 1 -8.81 2.57 8.84
C MET A 1 -10.07 3.38 8.55
N SER A 2 -10.75 3.94 9.56
CA SER A 2 -11.89 4.84 9.29
C SER A 2 -11.37 6.20 8.79
N PRO A 3 -12.06 6.88 7.86
CA PRO A 3 -11.70 8.25 7.48
C PRO A 3 -11.86 9.25 8.64
N SER A 4 -12.69 8.93 9.65
CA SER A 4 -12.88 9.77 10.84
C SER A 4 -11.83 9.54 11.94
N THR A 5 -10.85 8.65 11.72
CA THR A 5 -9.79 8.39 12.71
C THR A 5 -8.90 9.63 12.87
N ASP A 6 -8.49 9.94 14.10
CA ASP A 6 -7.54 11.01 14.38
C ASP A 6 -6.18 10.72 13.74
N SER A 7 -5.52 11.77 13.24
CA SER A 7 -4.25 11.60 12.53
C SER A 7 -3.14 11.08 13.46
N ASN A 8 -3.13 11.45 14.75
CA ASN A 8 -2.15 10.93 15.70
C ASN A 8 -2.38 9.45 15.98
N ASP A 9 -3.63 9.01 16.13
CA ASP A 9 -3.97 7.59 16.30
C ASP A 9 -3.51 6.76 15.09
N ALA A 10 -3.66 7.30 13.88
CA ALA A 10 -3.20 6.67 12.66
C ALA A 10 -1.66 6.59 12.59
N ILE A 11 -0.95 7.65 12.99
CA ILE A 11 0.53 7.67 13.10
C ILE A 11 1.00 6.64 14.12
N GLU A 12 0.39 6.59 15.31
CA GLU A 12 0.73 5.61 16.35
C GLU A 12 0.50 4.18 15.87
N MET A 13 -0.59 3.93 15.15
CA MET A 13 -0.85 2.62 14.56
C MET A 13 0.25 2.22 13.56
N MET A 14 0.63 3.13 12.65
CA MET A 14 1.71 2.90 11.69
C MET A 14 3.03 2.55 12.38
N GLN A 15 3.39 3.29 13.43
CA GLN A 15 4.61 3.05 14.20
C GLN A 15 4.57 1.72 14.95
N ARG A 16 3.44 1.41 15.60
CA ARG A 16 3.25 0.19 16.39
C ARG A 16 3.33 -1.07 15.52
N VAL A 17 2.69 -1.04 14.35
CA VAL A 17 2.61 -2.20 13.44
C VAL A 17 3.75 -2.18 12.40
N ARG A 18 4.56 -1.11 12.36
CA ARG A 18 5.69 -0.90 11.44
C ARG A 18 5.30 -0.94 9.96
N ILE A 19 4.26 -0.21 9.62
CA ILE A 19 3.78 -0.05 8.23
C ILE A 19 3.76 1.44 7.85
N ARG A 20 3.84 1.72 6.55
CA ARG A 20 3.91 3.12 6.02
C ARG A 20 2.66 3.58 5.29
N HIS A 21 1.75 2.66 4.96
CA HIS A 21 0.53 2.94 4.22
C HIS A 21 -0.64 2.32 4.99
N LEU A 22 -1.74 3.05 5.06
CA LEU A 22 -3.00 2.57 5.59
C LEU A 22 -4.08 2.72 4.53
N LEU A 23 -4.84 1.65 4.31
CA LEU A 23 -6.07 1.70 3.54
C LEU A 23 -7.17 2.33 4.40
N VAL A 24 -7.84 3.33 3.84
CA VAL A 24 -8.97 4.01 4.46
C VAL A 24 -10.26 3.44 3.87
N VAL A 25 -11.11 2.90 4.73
CA VAL A 25 -12.32 2.15 4.37
C VAL A 25 -13.51 2.73 5.14
N GLU A 26 -14.60 2.99 4.45
CA GLU A 26 -15.88 3.45 5.00
C GLU A 26 -16.99 2.62 4.35
N ASP A 27 -17.92 2.07 5.13
CA ASP A 27 -19.02 1.22 4.64
C ASP A 27 -18.57 0.07 3.70
N ASP A 28 -17.49 -0.62 4.07
CA ASP A 28 -16.82 -1.69 3.28
C ASP A 28 -16.20 -1.25 1.94
N GLU A 29 -16.24 0.04 1.62
CA GLU A 29 -15.65 0.61 0.41
C GLU A 29 -14.28 1.24 0.69
N LEU A 30 -13.35 1.05 -0.24
CA LEU A 30 -12.06 1.74 -0.21
C LEU A 30 -12.26 3.21 -0.61
N VAL A 31 -12.09 4.11 0.35
CA VAL A 31 -12.30 5.56 0.13
C VAL A 31 -10.99 6.35 0.10
N GLY A 32 -9.88 5.75 0.52
CA GLY A 32 -8.59 6.43 0.44
C GLY A 32 -7.39 5.59 0.84
N VAL A 33 -6.21 6.19 0.65
CA VAL A 33 -4.95 5.69 1.18
C VAL A 33 -4.23 6.84 1.87
N VAL A 34 -3.60 6.56 3.00
CA VAL A 34 -2.84 7.58 3.73
C VAL A 34 -1.48 7.03 4.14
N THR A 35 -0.46 7.90 4.13
CA THR A 35 0.90 7.61 4.59
C THR A 35 1.27 8.44 5.82
N ASP A 36 2.31 8.02 6.54
CA ASP A 36 2.88 8.79 7.65
C ASP A 36 3.26 10.22 7.22
N HIS A 37 3.69 10.40 5.97
CA HIS A 37 4.02 11.71 5.41
C HIS A 37 2.80 12.62 5.25
N ASP A 38 1.64 12.06 4.90
CA ASP A 38 0.40 12.81 4.74
C ASP A 38 -0.16 13.22 6.12
N LEU A 39 -0.14 12.28 7.07
CA LEU A 39 -0.66 12.48 8.43
C LEU A 39 0.10 13.56 9.21
N ARG A 40 1.42 13.66 9.03
CA ARG A 40 2.24 14.69 9.71
C ARG A 40 1.86 16.13 9.35
N LYS A 41 1.09 16.33 8.29
CA LYS A 41 0.63 17.65 7.84
C LYS A 41 -0.81 17.95 8.26
N ALA A 42 -1.49 16.99 8.88
CA ALA A 42 -2.87 17.11 9.31
C ALA A 42 -2.96 17.67 10.73
N ASP A 43 -3.95 18.53 10.97
CA ASP A 43 -4.43 18.90 12.31
C ASP A 43 -5.92 18.53 12.35
N GLY A 44 -6.20 17.23 12.53
CA GLY A 44 -7.54 16.67 12.36
C GLY A 44 -7.55 15.19 12.00
N VAL A 45 -8.49 14.80 11.15
CA VAL A 45 -8.77 13.39 10.84
C VAL A 45 -8.14 12.93 9.53
N VAL A 46 -8.00 11.62 9.37
CA VAL A 46 -7.45 10.97 8.16
C VAL A 46 -8.10 11.45 6.86
N ARG A 47 -9.41 11.70 6.87
CA ARG A 47 -10.18 12.18 5.70
C ARG A 47 -9.59 13.44 5.07
N ASP A 48 -8.99 14.31 5.88
CA ASP A 48 -8.55 15.64 5.44
C ASP A 48 -7.25 15.56 4.61
N VAL A 49 -6.50 14.46 4.71
CA VAL A 49 -5.20 14.29 4.07
C VAL A 49 -5.05 13.01 3.24
N MET A 50 -6.03 12.10 3.27
CA MET A 50 -5.96 10.88 2.48
C MET A 50 -5.98 11.17 0.97
N ALA A 51 -5.23 10.38 0.21
CA ALA A 51 -5.34 10.37 -1.24
C ALA A 51 -6.65 9.65 -1.64
N THR A 52 -7.43 10.26 -2.54
CA THR A 52 -8.72 9.73 -3.01
C THR A 52 -8.71 9.29 -4.48
N GLN A 53 -7.71 9.72 -5.26
CA GLN A 53 -7.47 9.21 -6.60
C GLN A 53 -6.64 7.94 -6.51
N LEU A 54 -7.32 6.80 -6.42
CA LEU A 54 -6.71 5.52 -6.13
C LEU A 54 -6.40 4.73 -7.40
N LEU A 55 -5.14 4.33 -7.53
CA LEU A 55 -4.74 3.27 -8.44
C LEU A 55 -4.78 1.95 -7.67
N THR A 56 -5.40 0.93 -8.25
CA THR A 56 -5.62 -0.36 -7.61
C THR A 56 -5.06 -1.49 -8.47
N ALA A 57 -4.87 -2.65 -7.85
CA ALA A 57 -4.52 -3.90 -8.52
C ALA A 57 -5.64 -4.93 -8.33
N THR A 58 -5.67 -5.93 -9.19
CA THR A 58 -6.51 -7.13 -9.00
C THR A 58 -5.65 -8.30 -8.51
N PRO A 59 -6.21 -9.34 -7.88
CA PRO A 59 -5.42 -10.49 -7.38
C PRO A 59 -4.66 -11.25 -8.47
N ASP A 60 -5.14 -11.16 -9.70
CA ASP A 60 -4.60 -11.78 -10.91
C ASP A 60 -3.65 -10.86 -11.69
N MET A 61 -3.47 -9.62 -11.26
CA MET A 61 -2.50 -8.71 -11.87
C MET A 61 -1.07 -9.22 -11.66
N HIS A 62 -0.31 -9.35 -12.75
CA HIS A 62 1.09 -9.76 -12.67
C HIS A 62 1.93 -8.75 -11.86
N ALA A 63 2.81 -9.26 -11.00
CA ALA A 63 3.68 -8.44 -10.15
C ALA A 63 4.51 -7.43 -10.95
N ALA A 64 5.02 -7.82 -12.13
CA ALA A 64 5.76 -6.91 -13.01
C ALA A 64 4.89 -5.76 -13.56
N GLN A 65 3.60 -6.00 -13.80
CA GLN A 65 2.67 -4.95 -14.21
C GLN A 65 2.37 -4.01 -13.04
N ALA A 66 2.13 -4.54 -11.85
CA ALA A 66 1.96 -3.73 -10.64
C ALA A 66 3.18 -2.85 -10.36
N ALA A 67 4.40 -3.40 -10.51
CA ALA A 67 5.65 -2.65 -10.39
C ALA A 67 5.74 -1.49 -11.40
N ARG A 68 5.36 -1.71 -12.67
CA ARG A 68 5.32 -0.64 -13.68
C ARG A 68 4.35 0.46 -13.31
N VAL A 69 3.13 0.11 -12.90
CA VAL A 69 2.12 1.08 -12.44
C VAL A 69 2.68 1.92 -11.28
N MET A 70 3.33 1.28 -10.29
CA MET A 70 3.95 1.97 -9.15
C MET A 70 5.04 2.97 -9.61
N VAL A 71 5.94 2.54 -10.48
CA VAL A 71 7.05 3.37 -11.00
C VAL A 71 6.54 4.54 -11.82
N GLU A 72 5.64 4.29 -12.78
CA GLU A 72 5.11 5.31 -13.69
C GLU A 72 4.33 6.39 -12.95
N ASN A 73 3.57 5.99 -11.92
CA ASN A 73 2.74 6.90 -11.13
C ASN A 73 3.44 7.42 -9.86
N LYS A 74 4.69 7.01 -9.61
CA LYS A 74 5.49 7.39 -8.43
C LYS A 74 4.78 7.09 -7.09
N ILE A 75 4.09 5.95 -7.03
CA ILE A 75 3.41 5.47 -5.83
C ILE A 75 4.10 4.23 -5.28
N ASN A 76 3.95 3.96 -3.98
CA ASN A 76 4.64 2.86 -3.30
C ASN A 76 3.69 1.74 -2.83
N CYS A 77 2.39 1.86 -3.11
CA CYS A 77 1.43 0.82 -2.81
C CYS A 77 0.27 0.82 -3.80
N LEU A 78 -0.33 -0.35 -3.96
CA LEU A 78 -1.57 -0.57 -4.69
C LEU A 78 -2.52 -1.35 -3.76
N PRO A 79 -3.67 -0.79 -3.39
CA PRO A 79 -4.75 -1.58 -2.82
C PRO A 79 -5.17 -2.67 -3.80
N VAL A 80 -5.35 -3.90 -3.30
CA VAL A 80 -5.76 -5.04 -4.12
C VAL A 80 -7.25 -5.25 -3.94
N LEU A 81 -8.02 -5.12 -5.02
CA LEU A 81 -9.47 -5.24 -5.02
C LEU A 81 -9.93 -6.49 -5.77
N LYS A 82 -10.92 -7.18 -5.21
CA LYS A 82 -11.68 -8.23 -5.90
C LYS A 82 -13.16 -7.93 -5.76
N ASP A 83 -13.86 -7.83 -6.89
CA ASP A 83 -15.30 -7.48 -6.91
C ASP A 83 -15.58 -6.21 -6.08
N ASP A 84 -14.77 -5.16 -6.31
CA ASP A 84 -14.76 -3.86 -5.60
C ASP A 84 -14.45 -3.90 -4.09
N LYS A 85 -14.14 -5.08 -3.53
CA LYS A 85 -13.77 -5.24 -2.12
C LYS A 85 -12.27 -5.29 -1.93
N VAL A 86 -11.78 -4.64 -0.88
CA VAL A 86 -10.38 -4.74 -0.47
C VAL A 86 -10.09 -6.16 0.01
N VAL A 87 -9.18 -6.84 -0.69
CA VAL A 87 -8.68 -8.17 -0.31
C VAL A 87 -7.22 -8.16 0.10
N GLY A 88 -6.53 -7.03 -0.10
CA GLY A 88 -5.15 -6.88 0.34
C GLY A 88 -4.53 -5.55 -0.05
N ILE A 89 -3.23 -5.47 0.16
CA ILE A 89 -2.38 -4.36 -0.25
C ILE A 89 -1.08 -4.95 -0.79
N LEU A 90 -0.61 -4.41 -1.91
CA LEU A 90 0.71 -4.70 -2.46
C LEU A 90 1.58 -3.45 -2.33
N THR A 91 2.77 -3.58 -1.80
CA THR A 91 3.72 -2.47 -1.62
C THR A 91 5.00 -2.68 -2.43
N SER A 92 5.75 -1.60 -2.66
CA SER A 92 7.07 -1.69 -3.29
C SER A 92 8.06 -2.53 -2.47
N SER A 93 7.87 -2.63 -1.15
CA SER A 93 8.66 -3.51 -0.28
C SER A 93 8.39 -4.99 -0.55
N ASP A 94 7.14 -5.37 -0.85
CA ASP A 94 6.79 -6.74 -1.22
C ASP A 94 7.42 -7.12 -2.58
N LEU A 95 7.38 -6.20 -3.54
CA LEU A 95 8.03 -6.39 -4.84
C LEU A 95 9.56 -6.50 -4.73
N LEU A 96 10.17 -5.71 -3.83
CA LEU A 96 11.60 -5.79 -3.58
C LEU A 96 11.99 -7.11 -2.92
N ALA A 97 11.20 -7.59 -1.94
CA ALA A 97 11.42 -8.88 -1.31
C ALA A 97 11.35 -10.02 -2.34
N ALA A 98 10.32 -10.02 -3.19
CA ALA A 98 10.20 -11.01 -4.26
C ALA A 98 11.37 -10.95 -5.27
N LEU A 99 11.89 -9.76 -5.57
CA LEU A 99 13.07 -9.61 -6.43
C LEU A 99 14.33 -10.20 -5.78
N VAL A 100 14.52 -9.98 -4.47
CA VAL A 100 15.65 -10.56 -3.74
C VAL A 100 15.58 -12.09 -3.79
N ASP A 101 14.41 -12.67 -3.50
CA ASP A 101 14.22 -14.12 -3.54
C ASP A 101 14.51 -14.72 -4.94
N LEU A 102 14.12 -14.02 -6.01
CA LEU A 102 14.41 -14.44 -7.39
C LEU A 102 15.89 -14.38 -7.72
N VAL A 103 16.56 -13.30 -7.32
CA VAL A 103 17.99 -13.11 -7.56
C VAL A 103 18.83 -14.13 -6.79
N ASP A 104 18.47 -14.41 -5.53
CA ASP A 104 19.13 -15.43 -4.72
C ASP A 104 18.99 -16.83 -5.33
N ALA A 105 17.79 -17.18 -5.83
CA ALA A 105 17.55 -18.46 -6.49
C ALA A 105 18.37 -18.63 -7.79
N ASP A 106 18.52 -17.56 -8.57
CA ASP A 106 19.35 -17.58 -9.78
C ASP A 106 20.83 -17.82 -9.39
N TYR A 107 21.34 -17.15 -8.35
CA TYR A 107 22.71 -17.36 -7.87
C TYR A 107 22.98 -18.78 -7.37
N GLU A 108 22.02 -19.40 -6.67
CA GLU A 108 22.15 -20.79 -6.23
C GLU A 108 22.18 -21.77 -7.42
N SER A 109 21.42 -21.50 -8.47
CA SER A 109 21.38 -22.35 -9.67
C SER A 109 22.66 -22.32 -10.53
N GLU A 110 23.48 -21.27 -10.42
CA GLU A 110 24.77 -21.16 -11.11
C GLU A 110 25.92 -21.89 -10.38
N LEU A 111 25.68 -22.36 -9.15
CA LEU A 111 26.67 -23.07 -8.31
C LEU A 111 26.52 -24.61 -8.34
N ASP A 112 25.44 -25.12 -8.93
CA ASP A 112 25.17 -26.55 -9.19
C ASP A 112 25.56 -26.97 -10.62
#